data_AF-A0A444VP22-F1
#
_entry.id   AF-A0A444VP22-F1
#
_cell.length_a   1.000
_cell.length_b   1.000
_cell.length_c   1.000
_cell.angle_alpha   90.00
_cell.angle_beta   90.00
_cell.angle_gamma   90.00
#
_symmetry.space_group_name_H-M   'P 1'
#
loop_
_entity.id
_entity.type
_entity.pdbx_description
1 polymer ?
#
loop_
_entity_poly.entity_id
_entity_poly.type
_entity_poly.pdbx_seq_one_letter_code
_entity_poly.pdbx_strand_id
1 'polypeptide(L)'
;MIFGTYTAIEFYTRPEEHFSFIHLPHTITGKYHSVYFSIQLGINVLLAAFSFKRTKSYYYLLIAIVLFVFMTLLGKRMALLALCALALLFVLRNLNLKAILVFLFSIGIAGAVYLYSPYNRWRMEQFDSNGEGSERMIMMTESMNIIKDHFFVGVSPIGVSSELEKKYSERGIATPFYSNNPHDLPLYVFMAFGLFGFLTYYILQLMLLVVGIRGNKTAFIYVLLFFLAVSVSETILIRQNGIVLYAFILPIIFYEGRKDT
;
A
#
# COMPACT_ATOMS: atom_id res chain seq x y z
N MET A 1 -11.85 -29.22 -2.92
CA MET A 1 -10.50 -29.77 -2.62
C MET A 1 -9.56 -29.80 -3.84
N ILE A 2 -10.01 -29.35 -5.04
CA ILE A 2 -9.23 -29.41 -6.30
C ILE A 2 -8.50 -28.08 -6.61
N PHE A 3 -8.86 -26.98 -5.96
CA PHE A 3 -8.20 -25.67 -6.16
C PHE A 3 -6.84 -25.52 -5.44
N GLY A 4 -6.56 -26.36 -4.43
CA GLY A 4 -5.31 -26.28 -3.65
C GLY A 4 -4.10 -26.95 -4.32
N THR A 5 -4.34 -27.88 -5.24
CA THR A 5 -3.29 -28.62 -5.96
C THR A 5 -2.82 -27.86 -7.21
N TYR A 6 -3.70 -27.11 -7.89
CA TYR A 6 -3.32 -26.29 -9.04
C TYR A 6 -2.38 -25.14 -8.68
N THR A 7 -2.61 -24.47 -7.55
CA THR A 7 -1.73 -23.37 -7.06
C THR A 7 -0.37 -23.87 -6.60
N ALA A 8 -0.28 -25.09 -6.07
CA ALA A 8 0.98 -25.70 -5.67
C ALA A 8 1.82 -26.14 -6.87
N ILE A 9 1.21 -26.62 -7.95
CA ILE A 9 1.93 -27.05 -9.16
C ILE A 9 2.50 -25.85 -9.92
N GLU A 10 1.78 -24.73 -10.04
CA GLU A 10 2.34 -23.50 -10.61
C GLU A 10 3.56 -22.99 -9.82
N PHE A 11 3.52 -23.06 -8.48
CA PHE A 11 4.59 -22.62 -7.58
C PHE A 11 5.93 -23.35 -7.82
N TYR A 12 5.92 -24.63 -8.17
CA TYR A 12 7.14 -25.40 -8.47
C TYR A 12 7.66 -25.22 -9.90
N THR A 13 6.88 -24.60 -10.78
CA THR A 13 7.23 -24.44 -12.20
C THR A 13 7.83 -23.08 -12.55
N ARG A 14 7.93 -22.14 -11.58
CA ARG A 14 8.48 -20.79 -11.80
C ARG A 14 9.70 -20.52 -10.91
N PRO A 15 10.92 -20.93 -11.33
CA PRO A 15 12.18 -20.73 -10.61
C PRO A 15 12.41 -19.29 -10.13
N GLU A 16 11.92 -18.32 -10.89
CA GLU A 16 12.04 -16.87 -10.62
C GLU A 16 11.31 -16.44 -9.32
N GLU A 17 10.23 -17.13 -8.96
CA GLU A 17 9.34 -16.74 -7.85
C GLU A 17 9.83 -17.27 -6.49
N HIS A 18 10.76 -18.22 -6.46
CA HIS A 18 11.29 -18.83 -5.23
C HIS A 18 12.03 -17.84 -4.31
N PHE A 19 12.56 -16.74 -4.86
CA PHE A 19 13.21 -15.68 -4.10
C PHE A 19 12.25 -14.54 -3.72
N SER A 20 10.98 -14.64 -4.08
CA SER A 20 9.95 -13.66 -3.76
C SER A 20 8.95 -14.25 -2.75
N PHE A 21 8.62 -13.50 -1.70
CA PHE A 21 7.62 -13.95 -0.71
C PHE A 21 6.18 -13.57 -1.10
N ILE A 22 5.91 -13.37 -2.38
CA ILE A 22 4.66 -12.77 -2.87
C ILE A 22 3.45 -13.63 -2.57
N HIS A 23 3.63 -14.94 -2.67
CA HIS A 23 2.60 -15.93 -2.36
C HIS A 23 2.63 -16.35 -0.89
N LEU A 24 3.68 -16.03 -0.13
CA LEU A 24 3.84 -16.43 1.28
C LEU A 24 2.60 -16.08 2.11
N PRO A 25 2.00 -14.88 2.01
CA PRO A 25 0.76 -14.57 2.74
C PRO A 25 -0.41 -15.46 2.32
N HIS A 26 -0.57 -15.75 1.02
CA HIS A 26 -1.60 -16.66 0.52
C HIS A 26 -1.36 -18.10 0.98
N THR A 27 -0.12 -18.58 0.99
CA THR A 27 0.24 -19.94 1.40
C THR A 27 0.05 -20.16 2.90
N ILE A 28 0.37 -19.16 3.74
CA ILE A 28 0.25 -19.27 5.21
C ILE A 28 -1.20 -19.16 5.68
N THR A 29 -2.03 -18.36 5.01
CA THR A 29 -3.37 -17.98 5.52
C THR A 29 -4.52 -18.36 4.61
N GLY A 30 -4.24 -18.92 3.43
CA GLY A 30 -5.21 -19.28 2.40
C GLY A 30 -5.85 -18.11 1.64
N LYS A 31 -5.92 -16.90 2.23
CA LYS A 31 -6.67 -15.76 1.67
C LYS A 31 -6.06 -14.37 1.89
N TYR A 32 -4.96 -14.26 2.61
CA TYR A 32 -4.39 -12.94 2.93
C TYR A 32 -3.57 -12.42 1.74
N HIS A 33 -4.06 -11.35 1.12
CA HIS A 33 -3.36 -10.70 0.01
C HIS A 33 -2.07 -10.04 0.48
N SER A 34 -0.99 -10.22 -0.29
CA SER A 34 0.34 -9.71 0.01
C SER A 34 0.44 -8.19 0.16
N VAL A 35 -0.52 -7.46 -0.41
CA VAL A 35 -0.64 -6.00 -0.22
C VAL A 35 -0.91 -5.64 1.25
N TYR A 36 -1.90 -6.26 1.88
CA TYR A 36 -2.25 -5.97 3.29
C TYR A 36 -1.13 -6.38 4.24
N PHE A 37 -0.41 -7.44 3.90
CA PHE A 37 0.76 -7.85 4.66
C PHE A 37 1.89 -6.83 4.55
N SER A 38 2.14 -6.29 3.35
CA SER A 38 3.13 -5.22 3.16
C SER A 38 2.76 -3.93 3.90
N ILE A 39 1.47 -3.58 3.97
CA ILE A 39 0.98 -2.45 4.78
C ILE A 39 1.28 -2.69 6.25
N GLN A 40 0.95 -3.89 6.77
CA GLN A 40 1.22 -4.23 8.16
C GLN A 40 2.72 -4.19 8.49
N LEU A 41 3.57 -4.72 7.60
CA LEU A 41 5.03 -4.64 7.76
C LEU A 41 5.50 -3.19 7.77
N GLY A 42 4.99 -2.34 6.88
CA GLY A 42 5.37 -0.93 6.83
C GLY A 42 5.00 -0.17 8.10
N ILE A 43 3.81 -0.43 8.67
CA ILE A 43 3.41 0.10 9.98
C ILE A 43 4.40 -0.37 11.05
N ASN A 44 4.72 -1.66 11.09
CA ASN A 44 5.65 -2.22 12.08
C ASN A 44 7.07 -1.64 11.95
N VAL A 45 7.55 -1.36 10.73
CA VAL A 45 8.83 -0.67 10.50
C VAL A 45 8.80 0.73 11.12
N LEU A 46 7.72 1.49 10.90
CA LEU A 46 7.57 2.82 11.50
C LEU A 46 7.56 2.73 13.04
N LEU A 47 6.75 1.84 13.60
CA LEU A 47 6.66 1.65 15.07
C LEU A 47 7.99 1.21 15.68
N ALA A 48 8.73 0.33 15.02
CA ALA A 48 10.07 -0.08 15.44
C ALA A 48 11.05 1.09 15.39
N ALA A 49 11.01 1.93 14.35
CA ALA A 49 11.85 3.12 14.26
C ALA A 49 11.54 4.16 15.37
N PHE A 50 10.26 4.40 15.68
CA PHE A 50 9.88 5.26 16.81
C PHE A 50 10.29 4.66 18.16
N SER A 51 10.14 3.34 18.32
CA SER A 51 10.58 2.62 19.53
C SER A 51 12.10 2.67 19.72
N PHE A 52 12.89 2.57 18.65
CA PHE A 52 14.33 2.79 18.67
C PHE A 52 14.67 4.23 19.08
N LYS A 53 14.01 5.24 18.49
CA LYS A 53 14.26 6.65 18.85
C LYS A 53 14.07 6.88 20.34
N ARG A 54 13.03 6.27 20.94
CA ARG A 54 12.65 6.36 22.35
C ARG A 54 13.60 5.61 23.28
N THR A 55 13.89 4.35 22.98
CA THR A 55 14.61 3.45 23.91
C THR A 55 16.10 3.36 23.65
N LYS A 56 16.56 3.78 22.46
CA LYS A 56 17.91 3.56 21.93
C LYS A 56 18.33 2.08 21.85
N SER A 57 17.38 1.16 22.02
CA SER A 57 17.64 -0.27 21.99
C SER A 57 17.84 -0.76 20.56
N TYR A 58 19.04 -1.29 20.27
CA TYR A 58 19.40 -1.81 18.96
C TYR A 58 18.52 -2.98 18.49
N TYR A 59 17.81 -3.66 19.40
CA TYR A 59 16.83 -4.68 19.05
C TYR A 59 15.72 -4.13 18.13
N TYR A 60 15.20 -2.92 18.41
CA TYR A 60 14.19 -2.30 17.55
C TYR A 60 14.76 -1.89 16.18
N LEU A 61 16.04 -1.49 16.13
CA LEU A 61 16.72 -1.20 14.87
C LEU A 61 16.87 -2.47 14.02
N LEU A 62 17.29 -3.58 14.64
CA LEU A 62 17.39 -4.88 13.97
C LEU A 62 16.02 -5.34 13.46
N ILE A 63 14.97 -5.24 14.28
CA ILE A 63 13.59 -5.56 13.87
C ILE A 63 13.18 -4.71 12.67
N ALA A 64 13.41 -3.39 12.69
CA ALA A 64 13.07 -2.52 11.57
C ALA A 64 13.79 -2.92 10.27
N ILE A 65 15.08 -3.26 10.34
CA ILE A 65 15.87 -3.71 9.19
C ILE A 65 15.32 -5.04 8.64
N VAL A 66 15.08 -6.02 9.51
CA VAL A 66 14.54 -7.33 9.10
C VAL A 66 13.19 -7.18 8.43
N LEU A 67 12.28 -6.39 9.02
CA LEU A 67 10.95 -6.15 8.45
C LEU A 67 11.01 -5.39 7.12
N PHE A 68 11.93 -4.42 6.99
CA PHE A 68 12.13 -3.67 5.76
C PHE A 68 12.64 -4.57 4.63
N VAL A 69 13.59 -5.47 4.91
CA VAL A 69 14.05 -6.48 3.95
C VAL A 69 12.93 -7.46 3.59
N PHE A 70 12.15 -7.91 4.57
CA PHE A 70 10.99 -8.76 4.28
C PHE A 70 9.99 -8.07 3.35
N MET A 71 9.78 -6.77 3.55
CA MET A 71 8.89 -5.96 2.75
C MET A 71 9.39 -5.75 1.31
N THR A 72 10.70 -5.61 1.09
CA THR A 72 11.26 -5.55 -0.28
C THR A 72 11.09 -6.88 -1.01
N LEU A 73 11.26 -8.01 -0.31
CA LEU A 73 11.07 -9.36 -0.87
C LEU A 73 9.60 -9.70 -1.20
N LEU A 74 8.62 -8.98 -0.63
CA LEU A 74 7.21 -9.08 -1.02
C LEU A 74 6.90 -8.43 -2.37
N GLY A 75 7.85 -7.69 -2.98
CA GLY A 75 7.68 -7.09 -4.31
C GLY A 75 6.55 -6.03 -4.41
N LYS A 76 6.01 -5.54 -3.28
CA LYS A 76 4.95 -4.52 -3.25
C LYS A 76 5.55 -3.12 -3.23
N ARG A 77 5.68 -2.55 -4.43
CA ARG A 77 6.39 -1.29 -4.70
C ARG A 77 5.82 -0.09 -3.94
N MET A 78 4.50 0.05 -3.88
CA MET A 78 3.88 1.28 -3.37
C MET A 78 4.05 1.48 -1.87
N ALA A 79 3.97 0.41 -1.09
CA ALA A 79 4.22 0.48 0.34
C ALA A 79 5.70 0.81 0.63
N LEU A 80 6.64 0.30 -0.18
CA LEU A 80 8.07 0.65 -0.06
C LEU A 80 8.30 2.13 -0.41
N LEU A 81 7.73 2.61 -1.52
CA LEU A 81 7.82 4.00 -1.94
C LEU A 81 7.22 4.95 -0.89
N ALA A 82 6.09 4.59 -0.30
CA ALA A 82 5.48 5.35 0.80
C ALA A 82 6.41 5.44 2.01
N LEU A 83 7.06 4.34 2.43
CA LEU A 83 8.05 4.38 3.50
C LEU A 83 9.26 5.25 3.16
N CYS A 84 9.80 5.13 1.94
CA CYS A 84 10.93 5.96 1.50
C CYS A 84 10.57 7.45 1.50
N ALA A 85 9.37 7.82 1.04
CA ALA A 85 8.89 9.20 1.06
C ALA A 85 8.76 9.74 2.49
N LEU A 86 8.25 8.93 3.43
CA LEU A 86 8.15 9.32 4.84
C LEU A 86 9.52 9.39 5.53
N ALA A 87 10.43 8.49 5.21
CA ALA A 87 11.80 8.54 5.69
C ALA A 87 12.52 9.80 5.18
N LEU A 88 12.32 10.16 3.90
CA LEU A 88 12.82 11.42 3.34
C LEU A 88 12.24 12.63 4.09
N LEU A 89 10.93 12.67 4.32
CA LEU A 89 10.28 13.74 5.08
C LEU A 89 10.85 13.86 6.51
N PHE A 90 11.12 12.73 7.17
CA PHE A 90 11.79 12.70 8.47
C PHE A 90 13.22 13.24 8.41
N VAL A 91 14.00 12.89 7.38
CA VAL A 91 15.36 13.40 7.17
C VAL A 91 15.34 14.90 6.91
N LEU A 92 14.48 15.37 6.01
CA LEU A 92 14.34 16.79 5.65
C LEU A 92 13.92 17.65 6.85
N ARG A 93 13.13 17.10 7.79
CA ARG A 93 12.75 17.82 9.01
C ARG A 93 13.90 17.99 10.00
N ASN A 94 14.87 17.07 10.02
CA ASN A 94 15.94 17.06 11.01
C ASN A 94 17.32 17.47 10.44
N LEU A 95 17.50 17.45 9.11
CA LEU A 95 18.72 17.77 8.35
C LEU A 95 20.03 17.28 9.00
N ASN A 96 19.99 16.09 9.61
CA ASN A 96 21.13 15.51 10.29
C ASN A 96 21.92 14.61 9.33
N LEU A 97 23.22 14.87 9.16
CA LEU A 97 24.09 14.08 8.29
C LEU A 97 24.00 12.56 8.57
N LYS A 98 23.93 12.15 9.83
CA LYS A 98 23.78 10.73 10.18
C LYS A 98 22.46 10.15 9.65
N ALA A 99 21.37 10.93 9.74
CA ALA A 99 20.06 10.51 9.23
C ALA A 99 20.07 10.42 7.69
N ILE A 100 20.73 11.37 7.02
CA ILE A 100 20.93 11.36 5.56
C ILE A 100 21.71 10.10 5.14
N LEU A 101 22.84 9.80 5.80
CA LEU A 101 23.65 8.63 5.49
C LEU A 101 22.90 7.32 5.70
N VAL A 102 22.14 7.19 6.81
CA VAL A 102 21.31 6.01 7.08
C VAL A 102 20.21 5.84 6.02
N PHE A 103 19.58 6.94 5.61
CA PHE A 103 18.56 6.92 4.56
C PHE A 103 19.13 6.48 3.21
N LEU A 104 20.24 7.08 2.78
CA LEU A 104 20.93 6.71 1.53
C LEU A 104 21.41 5.25 1.56
N PHE A 105 21.95 4.79 2.69
CA PHE A 105 22.36 3.40 2.86
C PHE A 105 21.17 2.43 2.78
N SER A 106 20.04 2.77 3.41
CA SER A 106 18.83 1.96 3.39
C SER A 106 18.24 1.86 1.97
N ILE A 107 18.21 2.97 1.23
CA ILE A 107 17.83 3.00 -0.20
C ILE A 107 18.82 2.17 -1.03
N GLY A 108 20.12 2.27 -0.77
CA GLY A 108 21.14 1.50 -1.45
C GLY A 108 20.94 0.00 -1.28
N ILE A 109 20.68 -0.46 -0.05
CA ILE A 109 20.35 -1.88 0.22
C ILE A 109 19.05 -2.27 -0.47
N ALA A 110 17.98 -1.47 -0.34
CA ALA A 110 16.70 -1.77 -0.98
C ALA A 110 16.84 -1.87 -2.50
N GLY A 111 17.58 -0.94 -3.11
CA GLY A 111 17.89 -0.91 -4.54
C GLY A 111 18.72 -2.11 -4.96
N ALA A 112 19.74 -2.49 -4.20
CA ALA A 112 20.51 -3.70 -4.45
C ALA A 112 19.62 -4.96 -4.40
N VAL A 113 18.86 -5.15 -3.32
CA VAL A 113 17.92 -6.29 -3.19
C VAL A 113 16.92 -6.29 -4.35
N TYR A 114 16.39 -5.13 -4.72
CA TYR A 114 15.46 -4.99 -5.84
C TYR A 114 16.11 -5.41 -7.17
N LEU A 115 17.29 -4.88 -7.47
CA LEU A 115 18.02 -5.15 -8.71
C LEU A 115 18.56 -6.58 -8.80
N TYR A 116 18.87 -7.24 -7.69
CA TYR A 116 19.37 -8.62 -7.69
C TYR A 116 18.26 -9.67 -7.55
N SER A 117 17.03 -9.27 -7.25
CA SER A 117 15.89 -10.19 -7.20
C SER A 117 15.48 -10.60 -8.63
N PRO A 118 15.59 -11.89 -9.02
CA PRO A 118 15.22 -12.38 -10.36
C PRO A 118 13.79 -12.00 -10.75
N TYR A 119 12.87 -12.14 -9.80
CA TYR A 119 11.47 -11.75 -9.96
C TYR A 119 11.27 -10.28 -10.38
N ASN A 120 12.02 -9.34 -9.79
CA ASN A 120 11.84 -7.93 -10.08
C ASN A 120 12.38 -7.58 -11.47
N ARG A 121 13.44 -8.25 -11.92
CA ARG A 121 13.95 -8.13 -13.30
C ARG A 121 12.95 -8.66 -14.31
N TRP A 122 12.42 -9.87 -14.08
CA TRP A 122 11.36 -10.43 -14.93
C TRP A 122 10.15 -9.49 -15.04
N ARG A 123 9.70 -8.91 -13.91
CA ARG A 123 8.63 -7.90 -13.90
C ARG A 123 8.98 -6.62 -14.67
N MET A 124 10.22 -6.16 -14.66
CA MET A 124 10.63 -5.00 -15.45
C MET A 124 10.61 -5.30 -16.95
N GLU A 125 11.07 -6.49 -17.34
CA GLU A 125 11.01 -6.96 -18.72
C GLU A 125 9.57 -7.12 -19.21
N GLN A 126 8.65 -7.58 -18.34
CA GLN A 126 7.21 -7.61 -18.63
C GLN A 126 6.61 -6.21 -18.80
N PHE A 127 7.07 -5.22 -18.01
CA PHE A 127 6.60 -3.84 -18.12
C PHE A 127 6.96 -3.23 -19.48
N ASP A 128 8.19 -3.46 -19.96
CA ASP A 128 8.68 -2.95 -21.24
C ASP A 128 8.08 -3.68 -22.45
N SER A 129 7.74 -4.98 -22.31
CA SER A 129 7.21 -5.81 -23.41
C SER A 129 5.69 -5.83 -23.53
N ASN A 130 4.96 -5.85 -22.41
CA ASN A 130 3.50 -6.03 -22.39
C ASN A 130 2.74 -4.79 -21.93
N GLY A 131 3.44 -3.71 -21.57
CA GLY A 131 2.81 -2.45 -21.20
C GLY A 131 1.82 -2.60 -20.05
N GLU A 132 2.20 -3.22 -18.92
CA GLU A 132 1.39 -3.24 -17.66
C GLU A 132 0.87 -1.83 -17.26
N GLY A 133 1.51 -0.76 -17.74
CA GLY A 133 1.00 0.61 -17.64
C GLY A 133 -0.33 0.86 -18.37
N SER A 134 -0.59 0.15 -19.48
CA SER A 134 -1.84 0.21 -20.24
C SER A 134 -3.02 -0.23 -19.39
N GLU A 135 -2.88 -1.28 -18.58
CA GLU A 135 -4.02 -1.79 -17.83
C GLU A 135 -4.47 -0.82 -16.74
N ARG A 136 -3.52 -0.33 -15.94
CA ARG A 136 -3.80 0.70 -14.93
C ARG A 136 -4.27 2.01 -15.56
N MET A 137 -3.74 2.37 -16.73
CA MET A 137 -4.19 3.55 -17.46
C MET A 137 -5.63 3.41 -17.93
N ILE A 138 -6.01 2.23 -18.44
CA ILE A 138 -7.39 1.92 -18.83
C ILE A 138 -8.30 1.97 -17.60
N MET A 139 -7.92 1.31 -16.50
CA MET A 139 -8.70 1.34 -15.25
C MET A 139 -8.91 2.78 -14.74
N MET A 140 -7.85 3.59 -14.73
CA MET A 140 -7.92 4.98 -14.30
C MET A 140 -8.76 5.84 -15.25
N THR A 141 -8.62 5.63 -16.56
CA THR A 141 -9.40 6.35 -17.58
C THR A 141 -10.89 6.05 -17.44
N GLU A 142 -11.27 4.77 -17.31
CA GLU A 142 -12.69 4.40 -17.15
C GLU A 142 -13.26 4.87 -15.82
N SER A 143 -12.48 4.80 -14.76
CA SER A 143 -12.90 5.34 -13.47
C SER A 143 -13.17 6.86 -13.54
N MET A 144 -12.32 7.61 -14.27
CA MET A 144 -12.54 9.03 -14.50
C MET A 144 -13.77 9.30 -15.37
N ASN A 145 -14.09 8.43 -16.34
CA ASN A 145 -15.32 8.53 -17.12
C ASN A 145 -16.56 8.32 -16.24
N ILE A 146 -16.54 7.31 -15.36
CA ILE A 146 -17.63 7.09 -14.38
C ILE A 146 -17.81 8.30 -13.47
N ILE A 147 -16.71 8.90 -12.98
CA ILE A 147 -16.77 10.12 -12.16
C ILE A 147 -17.39 11.28 -12.95
N LYS A 148 -17.08 11.44 -14.24
CA LYS A 148 -17.71 12.49 -15.06
C LYS A 148 -19.21 12.25 -15.20
N ASP A 149 -19.62 11.01 -15.43
CA ASP A 149 -21.03 10.63 -15.60
C ASP A 149 -21.83 10.74 -14.29
N HIS A 150 -21.20 10.50 -13.14
CA HIS A 150 -21.83 10.44 -11.82
C HIS A 150 -21.18 11.35 -10.78
N PHE A 151 -20.80 12.56 -11.19
CA PHE A 151 -19.93 13.45 -10.41
C PHE A 151 -20.43 13.76 -9.00
N PHE A 152 -21.71 14.09 -8.83
CA PHE A 152 -22.19 14.57 -7.52
C PHE A 152 -22.49 13.45 -6.51
N VAL A 153 -23.09 12.34 -6.96
CA VAL A 153 -23.68 11.31 -6.07
C VAL A 153 -22.98 9.95 -6.20
N GLY A 154 -22.19 9.74 -7.25
CA GLY A 154 -21.55 8.46 -7.53
C GLY A 154 -22.54 7.37 -7.95
N VAL A 155 -22.04 6.14 -8.02
CA VAL A 155 -22.78 4.95 -8.49
C VAL A 155 -23.08 3.93 -7.38
N SER A 156 -22.91 4.31 -6.11
CA SER A 156 -22.93 3.42 -4.93
C SER A 156 -21.74 2.44 -4.87
N PRO A 157 -21.24 2.07 -3.66
CA PRO A 157 -20.16 1.09 -3.51
C PRO A 157 -20.42 -0.25 -4.22
N ILE A 158 -21.67 -0.71 -4.22
CA ILE A 158 -22.05 -1.99 -4.86
C ILE A 158 -22.05 -1.84 -6.40
N GLY A 159 -22.34 -0.64 -6.91
CA GLY A 159 -22.44 -0.36 -8.34
C GLY A 159 -21.11 -0.07 -9.04
N VAL A 160 -20.03 0.21 -8.31
CA VAL A 160 -18.72 0.52 -8.92
C VAL A 160 -18.22 -0.61 -9.80
N SER A 161 -18.29 -1.85 -9.32
CA SER A 161 -17.80 -3.01 -10.07
C SER A 161 -18.61 -3.25 -11.35
N SER A 162 -19.94 -3.12 -11.29
CA SER A 162 -20.81 -3.29 -12.47
C SER A 162 -20.63 -2.16 -13.49
N GLU A 163 -20.41 -0.92 -13.03
CA GLU A 163 -20.21 0.20 -13.97
C GLU A 163 -18.84 0.12 -14.65
N LEU A 164 -17.80 -0.31 -13.94
CA LEU A 164 -16.49 -0.60 -14.56
C LEU A 164 -16.58 -1.71 -15.61
N GLU A 165 -17.27 -2.81 -15.28
CA GLU A 165 -17.50 -3.92 -16.21
C GLU A 165 -18.26 -3.47 -17.48
N LYS A 166 -19.27 -2.62 -17.31
CA LYS A 166 -19.99 -2.01 -18.43
C LYS A 166 -19.07 -1.16 -19.31
N LYS A 167 -18.25 -0.27 -18.72
CA LYS A 167 -17.29 0.56 -19.48
C LYS A 167 -16.24 -0.27 -20.21
N TYR A 168 -15.76 -1.37 -19.62
CA TYR A 168 -14.85 -2.29 -20.31
C TYR A 168 -15.54 -2.99 -21.49
N SER A 169 -16.77 -3.44 -21.30
CA SER A 169 -17.58 -4.08 -22.35
C SER A 169 -17.86 -3.12 -23.52
N GLU A 170 -18.17 -1.85 -23.24
CA GLU A 170 -18.37 -0.80 -24.25
C GLU A 170 -17.11 -0.58 -25.12
N ARG A 171 -15.92 -0.88 -24.60
CA ARG A 171 -14.65 -0.81 -25.33
C ARG A 171 -14.24 -2.12 -26.01
N GLY A 172 -15.07 -3.16 -25.94
CA GLY A 172 -14.74 -4.48 -26.46
C GLY A 172 -13.62 -5.18 -25.66
N ILE A 173 -13.37 -4.75 -24.42
CA ILE A 173 -12.37 -5.34 -23.54
C ILE A 173 -13.05 -6.48 -22.76
N ALA A 174 -12.52 -7.70 -22.90
CA ALA A 174 -13.05 -8.84 -22.15
C ALA A 174 -12.79 -8.64 -20.65
N THR A 175 -13.87 -8.70 -19.87
CA THR A 175 -13.91 -8.46 -18.42
C THR A 175 -13.01 -9.36 -17.54
N PRO A 176 -12.65 -10.62 -17.92
CA PRO A 176 -11.76 -11.44 -17.09
C PRO A 176 -10.33 -10.92 -16.96
N PHE A 177 -9.91 -10.01 -17.84
CA PHE A 177 -8.54 -9.49 -17.88
C PHE A 177 -8.32 -8.30 -16.95
N TYR A 178 -9.39 -7.66 -16.45
CA TYR A 178 -9.29 -6.42 -15.69
C TYR A 178 -9.98 -6.53 -14.33
N SER A 179 -9.34 -5.95 -13.32
CA SER A 179 -9.91 -5.89 -11.98
C SER A 179 -11.16 -5.01 -11.98
N ASN A 180 -12.27 -5.50 -11.43
CA ASN A 180 -13.49 -4.70 -11.17
C ASN A 180 -13.32 -3.74 -9.97
N ASN A 181 -12.08 -3.25 -9.78
CA ASN A 181 -11.64 -2.40 -8.71
C ASN A 181 -10.55 -1.46 -9.25
N PRO A 182 -10.66 -0.14 -9.03
CA PRO A 182 -9.74 0.84 -9.58
C PRO A 182 -8.31 0.75 -9.03
N HIS A 183 -8.07 -0.05 -7.97
CA HIS A 183 -6.80 -0.08 -7.25
C HIS A 183 -6.32 1.32 -6.83
N ASP A 184 -7.26 2.20 -6.49
CA ASP A 184 -7.01 3.55 -5.99
C ASP A 184 -8.21 3.89 -5.09
N LEU A 185 -7.97 4.06 -3.79
CA LEU A 185 -9.04 4.33 -2.82
C LEU A 185 -9.69 5.71 -3.04
N PRO A 186 -8.94 6.82 -3.19
CA PRO A 186 -9.52 8.10 -3.61
C PRO A 186 -10.46 7.99 -4.80
N LEU A 187 -10.02 7.32 -5.86
CA LEU A 187 -10.80 7.16 -7.09
C LEU A 187 -12.05 6.32 -6.84
N TYR A 188 -11.91 5.24 -6.07
CA TYR A 188 -13.05 4.43 -5.66
C TYR A 188 -14.07 5.22 -4.84
N VAL A 189 -13.63 5.98 -3.83
CA VAL A 189 -14.53 6.76 -2.98
C VAL A 189 -15.29 7.79 -3.81
N PHE A 190 -14.63 8.44 -4.77
CA PHE A 190 -15.30 9.37 -5.69
C PHE A 190 -16.33 8.64 -6.56
N MET A 191 -15.95 7.54 -7.22
CA MET A 191 -16.92 6.78 -8.02
C MET A 191 -18.11 6.29 -7.19
N ALA A 192 -17.88 5.78 -5.99
CA ALA A 192 -18.91 5.19 -5.15
C ALA A 192 -19.87 6.22 -4.54
N PHE A 193 -19.36 7.38 -4.12
CA PHE A 193 -20.11 8.34 -3.31
C PHE A 193 -20.17 9.76 -3.89
N GLY A 194 -19.59 9.98 -5.07
CA GLY A 194 -19.50 11.27 -5.73
C GLY A 194 -18.65 12.29 -4.97
N LEU A 195 -18.79 13.55 -5.38
CA LEU A 195 -18.07 14.68 -4.81
C LEU A 195 -18.28 14.80 -3.30
N PHE A 196 -19.50 14.60 -2.81
CA PHE A 196 -19.79 14.77 -1.39
C PHE A 196 -19.08 13.72 -0.54
N GLY A 197 -19.15 12.44 -0.91
CA GLY A 197 -18.44 11.40 -0.16
C GLY A 197 -16.92 11.53 -0.27
N PHE A 198 -16.41 11.94 -1.43
CA PHE A 198 -14.99 12.25 -1.61
C PHE A 198 -14.53 13.37 -0.67
N LEU A 199 -15.25 14.48 -0.62
CA LEU A 199 -14.93 15.58 0.30
C LEU A 199 -15.03 15.16 1.76
N THR A 200 -16.09 14.43 2.14
CA THR A 200 -16.24 13.91 3.51
C THR A 200 -15.06 13.01 3.89
N TYR A 201 -14.63 12.11 3.00
CA TYR A 201 -13.47 11.26 3.25
C TYR A 201 -12.22 12.10 3.56
N TYR A 202 -11.86 13.05 2.70
CA TYR A 202 -10.68 13.88 2.92
C TYR A 202 -10.80 14.80 4.13
N ILE A 203 -11.98 15.35 4.41
CA ILE A 203 -12.22 16.13 5.63
C ILE A 203 -11.93 15.28 6.87
N LEU A 204 -12.40 14.03 6.91
CA LEU A 204 -12.11 13.12 8.02
C LEU A 204 -10.61 12.83 8.16
N GLN A 205 -9.91 12.57 7.05
CA GLN A 205 -8.46 12.35 7.10
C GLN A 205 -7.70 13.59 7.58
N LEU A 206 -8.12 14.79 7.15
CA LEU A 206 -7.56 16.07 7.59
C LEU A 206 -7.84 16.32 9.07
N MET A 207 -9.05 16.01 9.56
CA MET A 207 -9.38 16.12 10.98
C MET A 207 -8.47 15.23 11.83
N LEU A 208 -8.23 13.98 11.41
CA LEU A 208 -7.30 13.08 12.09
C LEU A 208 -5.87 13.64 12.09
N LEU A 209 -5.38 14.18 10.96
CA LEU A 209 -4.07 14.84 10.90
C LEU A 209 -3.98 16.03 11.86
N VAL A 210 -4.99 16.91 11.88
CA VAL A 210 -5.04 18.07 12.78
C VAL A 210 -5.02 17.63 14.24
N VAL A 211 -5.80 16.61 14.59
CA VAL A 211 -5.83 16.04 15.95
C VAL A 211 -4.46 15.45 16.32
N GLY A 212 -3.82 14.73 15.41
CA GLY A 212 -2.47 14.19 15.59
C GLY A 212 -1.42 15.30 15.82
N ILE A 213 -1.45 16.36 15.01
CA ILE A 213 -0.53 17.51 15.11
C ILE A 213 -0.73 18.26 16.42
N ARG A 214 -1.98 18.64 16.76
CA ARG A 214 -2.30 19.32 18.02
C ARG A 214 -1.96 18.47 19.25
N GLY A 215 -2.05 17.16 19.13
CA GLY A 215 -1.69 16.20 20.17
C GLY A 215 -0.19 15.87 20.25
N ASN A 216 0.66 16.44 19.39
CA ASN A 216 2.08 16.08 19.24
C ASN A 216 2.30 14.56 19.10
N LYS A 217 1.44 13.88 18.34
CA LYS A 217 1.46 12.43 18.14
C LYS A 217 2.23 12.08 16.87
N THR A 218 3.56 12.16 16.91
CA THR A 218 4.39 12.01 15.70
C THR A 218 4.21 10.63 15.07
N ALA A 219 4.25 9.56 15.86
CA ALA A 219 4.07 8.20 15.34
C ALA A 219 2.71 8.02 14.65
N PHE A 220 1.64 8.54 15.25
CA PHE A 220 0.29 8.52 14.67
C PHE A 220 0.24 9.25 13.32
N ILE A 221 0.83 10.45 13.22
CA ILE A 221 0.86 11.22 11.97
C ILE A 221 1.58 10.43 10.87
N TYR A 222 2.74 9.85 11.17
CA TYR A 222 3.51 9.09 10.18
C TYR A 222 2.77 7.83 9.71
N VAL A 223 2.11 7.12 10.61
CA VAL A 223 1.31 5.94 10.24
C VAL A 223 0.06 6.35 9.44
N LEU A 224 -0.60 7.46 9.79
CA LEU A 224 -1.71 7.99 9.00
C LEU A 224 -1.27 8.42 7.60
N LEU A 225 -0.16 9.15 7.48
CA LEU A 225 0.40 9.54 6.18
C LEU A 225 0.83 8.31 5.37
N PHE A 226 1.34 7.26 6.01
CA PHE A 226 1.65 6.00 5.37
C PHE A 226 0.39 5.34 4.78
N PHE A 227 -0.69 5.26 5.55
CA PHE A 227 -1.98 4.76 5.06
C PHE A 227 -2.48 5.57 3.86
N LEU A 228 -2.44 6.90 3.95
CA LEU A 228 -2.87 7.78 2.85
C LEU A 228 -2.02 7.57 1.60
N ALA A 229 -0.70 7.48 1.74
CA ALA A 229 0.21 7.25 0.63
C ALA A 229 -0.05 5.91 -0.06
N VAL A 230 -0.26 4.82 0.69
CA VAL A 230 -0.58 3.51 0.07
C VAL A 230 -1.98 3.51 -0.54
N SER A 231 -2.93 4.25 0.04
CA SER A 231 -4.31 4.31 -0.44
C SER A 231 -4.47 4.87 -1.86
N VAL A 232 -3.49 5.66 -2.34
CA VAL A 232 -3.45 6.15 -3.73
C VAL A 232 -3.30 5.01 -4.74
N SER A 233 -2.82 3.85 -4.31
CA SER A 233 -2.54 2.72 -5.21
C SER A 233 -3.21 1.43 -4.84
N GLU A 234 -4.01 1.45 -3.78
CA GLU A 234 -4.71 0.28 -3.27
C GLU A 234 -6.01 0.70 -2.61
N THR A 235 -7.05 -0.10 -2.80
CA THR A 235 -8.36 0.12 -2.22
C THR A 235 -8.50 -0.44 -0.81
N ILE A 236 -7.65 0.05 0.10
CA ILE A 236 -7.42 -0.53 1.43
C ILE A 236 -8.72 -0.59 2.26
N LEU A 237 -9.52 0.48 2.27
CA LEU A 237 -10.71 0.57 3.14
C LEU A 237 -11.96 -0.10 2.59
N ILE A 238 -11.88 -0.79 1.45
CA ILE A 238 -13.00 -1.58 0.92
C ILE A 238 -12.97 -3.01 1.47
N ARG A 239 -11.77 -3.54 1.73
CA ARG A 239 -11.61 -4.91 2.19
C ARG A 239 -11.51 -4.97 3.70
N GLN A 240 -12.13 -5.98 4.29
CA GLN A 240 -12.18 -6.18 5.75
C GLN A 240 -10.80 -6.07 6.40
N ASN A 241 -9.76 -6.69 5.83
CA ASN A 241 -8.41 -6.64 6.40
C ASN A 241 -7.87 -5.20 6.50
N GLY A 242 -8.09 -4.37 5.48
CA GLY A 242 -7.63 -2.98 5.51
C GLY A 242 -8.48 -2.10 6.45
N ILE A 243 -9.78 -2.36 6.54
CA ILE A 243 -10.67 -1.71 7.52
C ILE A 243 -10.22 -2.02 8.94
N VAL A 244 -9.94 -3.30 9.25
CA VAL A 244 -9.46 -3.71 10.58
C VAL A 244 -8.12 -3.06 10.90
N LEU A 245 -7.18 -3.05 9.96
CA LEU A 245 -5.90 -2.37 10.15
C LEU A 245 -6.10 -0.89 10.45
N TYR A 246 -6.91 -0.17 9.66
CA TYR A 246 -7.13 1.26 9.86
C TYR A 246 -7.88 1.55 11.18
N ALA A 247 -8.98 0.85 11.44
CA ALA A 247 -9.89 1.13 12.55
C ALA A 247 -9.34 0.72 13.92
N PHE A 248 -8.44 -0.28 14.00
CA PHE A 248 -7.86 -0.70 15.27
C PHE A 248 -6.46 -0.11 15.51
N ILE A 249 -5.59 -0.12 14.50
CA ILE A 249 -4.19 0.29 14.70
C ILE A 249 -4.07 1.80 14.93
N LEU A 250 -4.81 2.63 14.18
CA LEU A 250 -4.72 4.08 14.35
C LEU A 250 -5.17 4.55 15.74
N PRO A 251 -6.33 4.12 16.29
CA PRO A 251 -6.69 4.47 17.66
C PRO A 251 -5.69 3.94 18.69
N ILE A 252 -5.19 2.71 18.55
CA ILE A 252 -4.19 2.17 19.48
C ILE A 252 -2.96 3.09 19.53
N ILE A 253 -2.38 3.43 18.37
CA ILE A 253 -1.21 4.31 18.30
C ILE A 253 -1.51 5.71 18.86
N PHE A 254 -2.72 6.21 18.62
CA PHE A 254 -3.15 7.50 19.15
C PHE A 254 -3.19 7.51 20.70
N TYR A 255 -3.78 6.46 21.29
CA TYR A 255 -3.97 6.31 22.73
C TYR A 255 -2.77 5.75 23.48
N GLU A 256 -1.81 5.10 22.82
CA GLU A 256 -0.57 4.59 23.43
C GLU A 256 0.33 5.72 23.99
N GLY A 257 -0.05 6.98 23.75
CA GLY A 257 -0.27 7.83 24.92
C GLY A 257 0.96 8.28 25.71
N ARG A 258 2.08 8.63 25.09
CA ARG A 258 3.08 9.52 25.74
C ARG A 258 3.58 10.56 24.76
N LYS A 259 3.68 11.82 25.20
CA LYS A 259 4.25 12.89 24.37
C LYS A 259 5.65 12.45 23.94
N ASP A 260 5.94 12.52 22.65
CA ASP A 260 7.30 12.36 22.14
C ASP A 260 8.10 13.62 22.57
N THR A 261 8.55 13.66 23.83
CA THR A 261 9.55 14.64 24.32
C THR A 261 10.94 14.17 23.95
#